data_AF-A0A850BJJ0-F1
#
_entry.id   AF-A0A850BJJ0-F1
#
_cell.length_a   1.000
_cell.length_b   1.000
_cell.length_c   1.000
_cell.angle_alpha   90.00
_cell.angle_beta   90.00
_cell.angle_gamma   90.00
#
_symmetry.space_group_name_H-M   'P 1'
#
loop_
_entity.id
_entity.type
_entity.pdbx_description
1 polymer ?
#
loop_
_entity_poly.entity_id
_entity_poly.type
_entity_poly.pdbx_seq_one_letter_code
_entity_poly.pdbx_strand_id
1 'polypeptide(L)'
;MSRALALSAVASLAVLSIGCASQQTIARDLVNAARPSRLPLVVACWEKEFEAAGFQGEHTAAVSFEIESGTSKIRAAKVSSIEPSRDAPERDLAPFKACIEDALNQTSLPTAADKNGPGFTTSSDLAVRNYRLQFTDPLADERKRASARQAHVLLGPRADRCQGLFAYDPPRDLSTLYNEIAASKSRAFQVKGQDPDLYARELQKGYDTMLELRAQMIAELADPAIPEANKKRTKQVLASLEESARNAGAKIGCALPPRPR
;
A
#
# COMPACT_ATOMS: atom_id res chain seq x y z
N MET A 1 -80.86 15.18 -16.99
CA MET A 1 -80.86 14.03 -17.92
C MET A 1 -79.57 13.25 -17.71
N SER A 2 -79.69 11.94 -17.41
CA SER A 2 -78.72 10.81 -17.50
C SER A 2 -77.37 10.91 -16.75
N ARG A 3 -77.08 10.12 -15.68
CA ARG A 3 -76.60 8.70 -15.63
C ARG A 3 -75.37 8.47 -16.55
N ALA A 4 -74.22 7.87 -16.16
CA ALA A 4 -73.87 6.73 -15.29
C ALA A 4 -72.35 6.81 -14.90
N LEU A 5 -71.89 6.46 -13.68
CA LEU A 5 -71.51 5.12 -13.14
C LEU A 5 -70.35 4.40 -13.88
N ALA A 6 -69.17 4.28 -13.23
CA ALA A 6 -68.57 2.99 -12.80
C ALA A 6 -67.01 2.92 -12.77
N LEU A 7 -66.51 2.55 -11.58
CA LEU A 7 -65.47 1.55 -11.25
C LEU A 7 -63.99 1.65 -11.73
N SER A 8 -63.12 1.80 -10.72
CA SER A 8 -62.03 0.88 -10.31
C SER A 8 -60.79 0.65 -11.19
N ALA A 9 -59.61 0.99 -10.66
CA ALA A 9 -58.52 0.03 -10.39
C ALA A 9 -57.37 0.69 -9.60
N VAL A 10 -57.09 0.12 -8.42
CA VAL A 10 -55.87 0.33 -7.64
C VAL A 10 -54.75 -0.46 -8.31
N ALA A 11 -53.66 0.20 -8.70
CA ALA A 11 -52.41 -0.47 -9.07
C ALA A 11 -51.34 -0.04 -8.07
N SER A 12 -51.21 -0.83 -7.00
CA SER A 12 -50.09 -0.76 -6.06
C SER A 12 -48.80 -1.10 -6.81
N LEU A 13 -47.98 -0.10 -7.11
CA LEU A 13 -46.59 -0.31 -7.51
C LEU A 13 -45.81 -0.83 -6.31
N ALA A 14 -45.72 -2.15 -6.19
CA ALA A 14 -44.70 -2.81 -5.40
C ALA A 14 -43.34 -2.57 -6.06
N VAL A 15 -42.63 -1.54 -5.61
CA VAL A 15 -41.23 -1.31 -5.98
C VAL A 15 -40.38 -2.33 -5.24
N LEU A 16 -39.86 -3.31 -5.97
CA LEU A 16 -38.87 -4.29 -5.51
C LEU A 16 -37.55 -3.59 -5.13
N SER A 17 -37.44 -3.16 -3.87
CA SER A 17 -36.22 -2.62 -3.27
C SER A 17 -35.27 -3.74 -2.80
N ILE A 18 -34.79 -4.58 -3.73
CA ILE A 18 -33.85 -5.68 -3.41
C ILE A 18 -32.41 -5.41 -3.91
N GLY A 19 -32.18 -4.41 -4.77
CA GLY A 19 -30.89 -4.28 -5.49
C GLY A 19 -29.83 -3.31 -4.93
N CYS A 20 -30.19 -2.32 -4.11
CA CYS A 20 -29.23 -1.25 -3.74
C CYS A 20 -28.44 -1.54 -2.46
N ALA A 21 -29.07 -2.18 -1.47
CA ALA A 21 -28.42 -2.51 -0.20
C ALA A 21 -27.32 -3.57 -0.37
N SER A 22 -27.49 -4.50 -1.30
CA SER A 22 -26.51 -5.56 -1.61
C SER A 22 -25.25 -4.97 -2.25
N GLN A 23 -25.39 -4.05 -3.21
CA GLN A 23 -24.24 -3.41 -3.87
C GLN A 23 -23.43 -2.53 -2.91
N GLN A 24 -24.09 -1.79 -2.03
CA GLN A 24 -23.41 -1.00 -0.99
C GLN A 24 -22.66 -1.89 0.02
N THR A 25 -23.26 -3.02 0.37
CA THR A 25 -22.63 -4.02 1.25
C THR A 25 -21.38 -4.63 0.58
N ILE A 26 -21.49 -5.05 -0.67
CA ILE A 26 -20.36 -5.59 -1.45
C ILE A 26 -19.23 -4.56 -1.57
N ALA A 27 -19.56 -3.29 -1.86
CA ALA A 27 -18.56 -2.22 -1.97
C ALA A 27 -17.82 -2.00 -0.63
N ARG A 28 -18.56 -1.97 0.48
CA ARG A 28 -17.98 -1.84 1.83
C ARG A 28 -17.08 -3.03 2.18
N ASP A 29 -17.51 -4.24 1.86
CA ASP A 29 -16.76 -5.45 2.18
C ASP A 29 -15.48 -5.55 1.33
N LEU A 30 -15.55 -5.14 0.07
CA LEU A 30 -14.39 -5.00 -0.81
C LEU A 30 -13.39 -3.97 -0.25
N VAL A 31 -13.85 -2.79 0.16
CA VAL A 31 -13.00 -1.77 0.81
C VAL A 31 -12.31 -2.33 2.06
N ASN A 32 -13.05 -3.08 2.87
CA ASN A 32 -12.49 -3.69 4.09
C ASN A 32 -11.46 -4.79 3.80
N ALA A 33 -11.59 -5.50 2.69
CA ALA A 33 -10.63 -6.53 2.28
C ALA A 33 -9.41 -5.95 1.54
N ALA A 34 -9.58 -4.87 0.79
CA ALA A 34 -8.54 -4.19 0.02
C ALA A 34 -7.72 -3.18 0.85
N ARG A 35 -7.45 -3.49 2.12
CA ARG A 35 -6.64 -2.66 3.01
C ARG A 35 -5.18 -2.60 2.51
N PRO A 36 -4.40 -1.56 2.88
CA PRO A 36 -3.00 -1.45 2.46
C PRO A 36 -2.16 -2.70 2.74
N SER A 37 -2.38 -3.36 3.89
CA SER A 37 -1.70 -4.61 4.26
C SER A 37 -2.05 -5.82 3.39
N ARG A 38 -3.08 -5.71 2.54
CA ARG A 38 -3.53 -6.71 1.57
C ARG A 38 -3.25 -6.34 0.13
N LEU A 39 -2.70 -5.14 -0.10
CA LEU A 39 -2.30 -4.63 -1.40
C LEU A 39 -0.79 -4.29 -1.41
N PRO A 40 0.10 -5.19 -0.95
CA PRO A 40 1.52 -4.86 -0.78
C PRO A 40 2.20 -4.44 -2.09
N LEU A 41 1.83 -5.04 -3.22
CA LEU A 41 2.38 -4.70 -4.53
C LEU A 41 1.97 -3.28 -4.98
N VAL A 42 0.73 -2.88 -4.69
CA VAL A 42 0.24 -1.52 -5.01
C VAL A 42 0.93 -0.48 -4.12
N VAL A 43 1.15 -0.82 -2.85
CA VAL A 43 1.95 0.00 -1.92
C VAL A 43 3.39 0.13 -2.42
N ALA A 44 4.01 -0.95 -2.90
CA ALA A 44 5.37 -0.88 -3.47
C ALA A 44 5.45 0.01 -4.72
N CYS A 45 4.43 -0.01 -5.58
CA CYS A 45 4.34 0.93 -6.70
C CYS A 45 4.29 2.38 -6.23
N TRP A 46 3.51 2.65 -5.17
CA TRP A 46 3.43 3.98 -4.59
C TRP A 46 4.75 4.43 -3.97
N GLU A 47 5.41 3.57 -3.20
CA GLU A 47 6.68 3.90 -2.54
C GLU A 47 7.77 4.24 -3.57
N LYS A 48 7.84 3.49 -4.69
CA LYS A 48 8.75 3.79 -5.81
C LYS A 48 8.45 5.15 -6.45
N GLU A 49 7.19 5.44 -6.72
CA GLU A 49 6.79 6.74 -7.27
C GLU A 49 7.08 7.87 -6.29
N PHE A 50 6.75 7.69 -5.03
CA PHE A 50 6.95 8.67 -3.97
C PHE A 50 8.44 8.99 -3.79
N GLU A 51 9.32 7.99 -3.82
CA GLU A 51 10.77 8.20 -3.81
C GLU A 51 11.24 8.95 -5.07
N ALA A 52 10.80 8.52 -6.25
CA ALA A 52 11.14 9.16 -7.51
C ALA A 52 10.69 10.63 -7.54
N ALA A 53 9.57 10.95 -6.88
CA ALA A 53 9.00 12.28 -6.71
C ALA A 53 9.70 13.13 -5.62
N GLY A 54 10.76 12.63 -4.98
CA GLY A 54 11.46 13.36 -3.92
C GLY A 54 10.69 13.41 -2.61
N PHE A 55 9.84 12.40 -2.35
CA PHE A 55 8.98 12.27 -1.17
C PHE A 55 7.99 13.43 -1.08
N GLN A 56 7.39 13.75 -2.22
CA GLN A 56 6.37 14.77 -2.40
C GLN A 56 5.32 14.27 -3.39
N GLY A 57 4.14 14.90 -3.35
CA GLY A 57 3.01 14.56 -4.18
C GLY A 57 2.05 13.59 -3.48
N GLU A 58 0.76 13.86 -3.61
CA GLU A 58 -0.29 12.88 -3.39
C GLU A 58 -0.93 12.57 -4.74
N HIS A 59 -1.51 11.39 -4.91
CA HIS A 59 -2.24 11.06 -6.12
C HIS A 59 -3.58 10.41 -5.81
N THR A 60 -4.54 10.54 -6.71
CA THR A 60 -5.72 9.69 -6.71
C THR A 60 -5.80 8.95 -8.04
N ALA A 61 -5.74 7.63 -7.99
CA ALA A 61 -5.95 6.79 -9.16
C ALA A 61 -7.37 6.25 -9.20
N ALA A 62 -8.00 6.33 -10.37
CA ALA A 62 -9.28 5.70 -10.67
C ALA A 62 -9.05 4.40 -11.46
N VAL A 63 -9.41 3.26 -10.89
CA VAL A 63 -9.10 1.94 -11.41
C VAL A 63 -10.35 1.12 -11.66
N SER A 64 -10.38 0.33 -12.73
CA SER A 64 -11.40 -0.69 -12.98
C SER A 64 -10.75 -2.06 -13.07
N PHE A 65 -11.41 -3.10 -12.58
CA PHE A 65 -10.90 -4.47 -12.59
C PHE A 65 -12.04 -5.48 -12.42
N GLU A 66 -11.74 -6.76 -12.59
CA GLU A 66 -12.64 -7.86 -12.28
C GLU A 66 -12.11 -8.66 -11.10
N ILE A 67 -13.01 -9.15 -10.24
CA ILE A 67 -12.69 -10.09 -9.17
C ILE A 67 -13.28 -11.45 -9.57
N GLU A 68 -12.42 -12.45 -9.68
CA GLU A 68 -12.80 -13.83 -9.97
C GLU A 68 -13.53 -14.46 -8.77
N SER A 69 -14.65 -15.12 -9.05
CA SER A 69 -15.42 -15.84 -8.05
C SER A 69 -14.64 -17.01 -7.45
N GLY A 70 -14.85 -17.26 -6.14
CA GLY A 70 -14.20 -18.36 -5.41
C GLY A 70 -12.72 -18.13 -5.06
N THR A 71 -11.94 -17.44 -5.89
CA THR A 71 -10.50 -17.16 -5.63
C THR A 71 -10.25 -15.75 -5.11
N SER A 72 -11.17 -14.83 -5.39
CA SER A 72 -11.02 -13.40 -5.12
C SER A 72 -9.76 -12.78 -5.75
N LYS A 73 -9.29 -13.39 -6.84
CA LYS A 73 -8.19 -12.88 -7.65
C LYS A 73 -8.64 -11.67 -8.45
N ILE A 74 -7.86 -10.60 -8.39
CA ILE A 74 -8.08 -9.41 -9.21
C ILE A 74 -7.45 -9.63 -10.60
N ARG A 75 -8.16 -9.26 -11.66
CA ARG A 75 -7.71 -9.38 -13.05
C ARG A 75 -8.23 -8.23 -13.91
N ALA A 76 -7.69 -8.10 -15.12
CA ALA A 76 -8.03 -7.07 -16.10
C ALA A 76 -8.01 -5.65 -15.51
N ALA A 77 -7.08 -5.38 -14.59
CA ALA A 77 -6.95 -4.09 -13.94
C ALA A 77 -6.52 -3.01 -14.95
N LYS A 78 -7.24 -1.88 -14.93
CA LYS A 78 -7.00 -0.73 -15.80
C LYS A 78 -7.14 0.57 -15.02
N VAL A 79 -6.10 1.38 -15.07
CA VAL A 79 -6.10 2.72 -14.50
C VAL A 79 -6.61 3.71 -15.55
N SER A 80 -7.70 4.38 -15.24
CA SER A 80 -8.36 5.34 -16.12
C SER A 80 -7.78 6.75 -15.98
N SER A 81 -7.44 7.16 -14.76
CA SER A 81 -6.78 8.44 -14.47
C SER A 81 -5.88 8.33 -13.24
N ILE A 82 -4.87 9.22 -13.18
CA ILE A 82 -4.09 9.51 -11.97
C ILE A 82 -4.06 11.03 -11.84
N GLU A 83 -4.67 11.53 -10.77
CA GLU A 83 -4.78 12.96 -10.48
C GLU A 83 -3.79 13.32 -9.36
N PRO A 84 -2.78 14.17 -9.61
CA PRO A 84 -1.94 14.70 -8.54
C PRO A 84 -2.73 15.62 -7.59
N SER A 85 -2.32 15.72 -6.33
CA SER A 85 -2.75 16.81 -5.44
C SER A 85 -2.15 18.14 -5.89
N ARG A 86 -2.73 19.25 -5.41
CA ARG A 86 -2.64 20.60 -5.97
C ARG A 86 -1.22 21.19 -6.13
N ASP A 87 -0.18 20.54 -5.63
CA ASP A 87 1.17 21.08 -5.60
C ASP A 87 2.25 20.08 -6.11
N ALA A 88 1.84 18.96 -6.74
CA ALA A 88 2.80 18.01 -7.29
C ALA A 88 3.41 18.55 -8.60
N PRO A 89 4.73 18.47 -8.79
CA PRO A 89 5.37 18.85 -10.04
C PRO A 89 4.86 17.98 -11.21
N GLU A 90 4.73 18.58 -12.39
CA GLU A 90 4.32 17.86 -13.60
C GLU A 90 5.38 16.81 -13.98
N ARG A 91 4.95 15.56 -14.10
CA ARG A 91 5.81 14.39 -14.32
C ARG A 91 5.11 13.35 -15.18
N ASP A 92 5.90 12.49 -15.83
CA ASP A 92 5.37 11.31 -16.50
C ASP A 92 4.94 10.24 -15.49
N LEU A 93 3.61 10.00 -15.42
CA LEU A 93 2.99 9.01 -14.54
C LEU A 93 2.72 7.68 -15.25
N ALA A 94 3.12 7.49 -16.51
CA ALA A 94 2.92 6.24 -17.23
C ALA A 94 3.59 5.02 -16.55
N PRO A 95 4.82 5.13 -15.98
CA PRO A 95 5.42 4.03 -15.24
C PRO A 95 4.63 3.67 -13.99
N PHE A 96 4.16 4.68 -13.24
CA PHE A 96 3.35 4.48 -12.05
C PHE A 96 2.01 3.81 -12.38
N LYS A 97 1.36 4.27 -13.45
CA LYS A 97 0.14 3.67 -14.00
C LYS A 97 0.32 2.19 -14.31
N ALA A 98 1.36 1.84 -15.08
CA ALA A 98 1.65 0.47 -15.45
C ALA A 98 1.90 -0.42 -14.23
N CYS A 99 2.62 0.11 -13.23
CA CYS A 99 2.88 -0.59 -11.98
C CYS A 99 1.59 -0.92 -11.23
N ILE A 100 0.66 0.05 -11.09
CA ILE A 100 -0.63 -0.19 -10.41
C ILE A 100 -1.45 -1.27 -11.13
N GLU A 101 -1.51 -1.22 -12.47
CA GLU A 101 -2.23 -2.22 -13.27
C GLU A 101 -1.66 -3.63 -13.06
N ASP A 102 -0.33 -3.79 -13.15
CA ASP A 102 0.35 -5.06 -12.95
C ASP A 102 0.19 -5.60 -11.51
N ALA A 103 0.41 -4.74 -10.52
CA ALA A 103 0.27 -5.08 -9.11
C ALA A 103 -1.13 -5.60 -8.76
N LEU A 104 -2.18 -4.97 -9.29
CA LEU A 104 -3.55 -5.42 -9.09
C LEU A 104 -3.82 -6.76 -9.78
N ASN A 105 -3.32 -6.99 -11.00
CA ASN A 105 -3.50 -8.26 -11.71
C ASN A 105 -2.80 -9.46 -11.03
N GLN A 106 -1.82 -9.19 -10.15
CA GLN A 106 -1.11 -10.18 -9.36
C GLN A 106 -1.70 -10.36 -7.95
N THR A 107 -2.70 -9.57 -7.58
CA THR A 107 -3.27 -9.57 -6.22
C THR A 107 -4.46 -10.50 -6.11
N SER A 108 -4.49 -11.29 -5.03
CA SER A 108 -5.70 -12.00 -4.56
C SER A 108 -6.10 -11.51 -3.18
N LEU A 109 -7.37 -11.15 -3.02
CA LEU A 109 -7.90 -10.79 -1.71
C LEU A 109 -8.12 -12.06 -0.86
N PRO A 110 -7.94 -12.00 0.47
CA PRO A 110 -8.24 -13.14 1.33
C PRO A 110 -9.70 -13.57 1.19
N THR A 111 -9.96 -14.84 0.92
CA THR A 111 -11.33 -15.37 0.77
C THR A 111 -12.03 -15.61 2.11
N ALA A 112 -11.25 -15.76 3.19
CA ALA A 112 -11.73 -15.93 4.55
C ALA A 112 -11.18 -14.83 5.47
N ALA A 113 -11.85 -14.60 6.59
CA ALA A 113 -11.37 -13.70 7.61
C ALA A 113 -10.09 -14.25 8.29
N ASP A 114 -9.19 -13.35 8.66
CA ASP A 114 -8.01 -13.68 9.47
C ASP A 114 -7.70 -12.53 10.44
N LYS A 115 -6.55 -12.60 11.13
CA LYS A 115 -6.09 -11.61 12.11
C LYS A 115 -5.98 -10.17 11.60
N ASN A 116 -5.95 -9.96 10.28
CA ASN A 116 -5.77 -8.67 9.62
C ASN A 116 -7.07 -8.10 9.03
N GLY A 117 -8.20 -8.81 9.13
CA GLY A 117 -9.52 -8.30 8.71
C GLY A 117 -10.46 -9.36 8.11
N PRO A 118 -11.65 -8.93 7.66
CA PRO A 118 -12.59 -9.80 6.98
C PRO A 118 -12.04 -10.28 5.64
N GLY A 119 -12.46 -11.47 5.22
CA GLY A 119 -12.25 -11.93 3.85
C GLY A 119 -13.28 -11.31 2.89
N PHE A 120 -13.04 -11.50 1.61
CA PHE A 120 -13.94 -11.13 0.53
C PHE A 120 -14.10 -12.30 -0.41
N THR A 121 -15.34 -12.66 -0.72
CA THR A 121 -15.66 -13.65 -1.75
C THR A 121 -16.98 -13.27 -2.39
N THR A 122 -17.16 -13.66 -3.64
CA THR A 122 -18.36 -13.40 -4.42
C THR A 122 -18.84 -14.70 -5.05
N SER A 123 -20.15 -14.86 -5.19
CA SER A 123 -20.77 -16.05 -5.80
C SER A 123 -20.65 -16.08 -7.32
N SER A 124 -20.24 -14.98 -7.94
CA SER A 124 -20.05 -14.79 -9.37
C SER A 124 -19.00 -13.71 -9.59
N ASP A 125 -18.30 -13.75 -10.73
CA ASP A 125 -17.31 -12.75 -11.07
C ASP A 125 -17.88 -11.32 -10.94
N LEU A 126 -17.12 -10.44 -10.30
CA LEU A 126 -17.54 -9.08 -9.98
C LEU A 126 -16.73 -8.06 -10.77
N ALA A 127 -17.39 -7.30 -11.63
CA ALA A 127 -16.79 -6.16 -12.29
C ALA A 127 -16.82 -4.93 -11.36
N VAL A 128 -15.66 -4.38 -11.06
CA VAL A 128 -15.47 -3.17 -10.26
C VAL A 128 -15.05 -2.03 -11.20
N ARG A 129 -15.76 -0.91 -11.13
CA ARG A 129 -15.51 0.27 -11.96
C ARG A 129 -15.22 1.48 -11.08
N ASN A 130 -14.32 2.35 -11.54
CA ASN A 130 -13.98 3.61 -10.89
C ASN A 130 -13.62 3.49 -9.40
N TYR A 131 -12.92 2.42 -9.05
CA TYR A 131 -12.37 2.21 -7.72
C TYR A 131 -11.27 3.24 -7.45
N ARG A 132 -11.41 4.00 -6.36
CA ARG A 132 -10.51 5.12 -6.05
C ARG A 132 -9.44 4.70 -5.04
N LEU A 133 -8.20 4.67 -5.50
CA LEU A 133 -7.01 4.52 -4.67
C LEU A 133 -6.42 5.91 -4.44
N GLN A 134 -6.38 6.36 -3.18
CA GLN A 134 -5.74 7.62 -2.85
C GLN A 134 -4.38 7.35 -2.23
N PHE A 135 -3.35 7.86 -2.87
CA PHE A 135 -1.97 7.82 -2.45
C PHE A 135 -1.64 9.09 -1.70
N THR A 136 -1.49 9.02 -0.38
CA THR A 136 -1.27 10.21 0.48
C THR A 136 0.17 10.28 0.94
N ASP A 137 0.60 11.45 1.38
CA ASP A 137 1.88 11.63 2.04
C ASP A 137 1.88 11.06 3.50
N PRO A 138 3.01 11.12 4.23
CA PRO A 138 3.07 10.68 5.62
C PRO A 138 2.60 11.72 6.65
N LEU A 139 2.24 12.95 6.26
CA LEU A 139 1.88 14.03 7.18
C LEU A 139 0.48 13.80 7.78
N ALA A 140 0.38 13.89 9.11
CA ALA A 140 -0.83 13.54 9.85
C ALA A 140 -2.05 14.42 9.50
N ASP A 141 -1.83 15.70 9.18
CA ASP A 141 -2.89 16.63 8.80
C ASP A 141 -3.43 16.38 7.38
N GLU A 142 -2.57 15.97 6.45
CA GLU A 142 -2.97 15.58 5.09
C GLU A 142 -3.77 14.27 5.12
N ARG A 143 -3.35 13.27 5.92
CA ARG A 143 -4.13 12.04 6.15
C ARG A 143 -5.53 12.30 6.71
N LYS A 144 -5.68 13.28 7.60
CA LYS A 144 -6.99 13.68 8.17
C LYS A 144 -7.87 14.41 7.15
N ARG A 145 -7.28 15.17 6.22
CA ARG A 145 -8.01 15.80 5.09
C ARG A 145 -8.35 14.81 3.98
N ALA A 146 -7.48 13.84 3.74
CA ALA A 146 -7.66 12.78 2.76
C ALA A 146 -8.81 11.83 3.14
N SER A 147 -8.97 11.48 4.41
CA SER A 147 -10.11 10.67 4.87
C SER A 147 -11.47 11.35 4.71
N ALA A 148 -11.50 12.68 4.54
CA ALA A 148 -12.71 13.43 4.20
C ALA A 148 -13.02 13.41 2.69
N ARG A 149 -12.05 13.05 1.83
CA ARG A 149 -12.26 12.81 0.40
C ARG A 149 -12.70 11.34 0.27
N GLN A 150 -13.83 11.09 -0.37
CA GLN A 150 -14.49 9.78 -0.47
C GLN A 150 -13.70 8.75 -1.32
N ALA A 151 -12.46 8.44 -0.93
CA ALA A 151 -11.67 7.38 -1.54
C ALA A 151 -12.09 6.01 -1.00
N HIS A 152 -12.00 4.99 -1.85
CA HIS A 152 -12.33 3.63 -1.45
C HIS A 152 -11.21 3.03 -0.60
N VAL A 153 -9.95 3.33 -0.95
CA VAL A 153 -8.76 2.95 -0.16
C VAL A 153 -7.80 4.12 -0.08
N LEU A 154 -7.28 4.34 1.13
CA LEU A 154 -6.19 5.27 1.39
C LEU A 154 -4.88 4.48 1.53
N LEU A 155 -3.91 4.78 0.69
CA LEU A 155 -2.59 4.18 0.59
C LEU A 155 -1.54 5.26 0.85
N GLY A 156 -1.17 5.48 2.11
CA GLY A 156 0.03 6.28 2.41
C GLY A 156 1.30 5.45 2.28
N PRO A 157 2.50 6.07 2.18
CA PRO A 157 3.70 5.37 2.65
C PRO A 157 3.41 4.99 4.12
N ARG A 158 3.90 3.82 4.55
CA ARG A 158 3.32 3.10 5.70
C ARG A 158 3.05 3.97 6.95
N ALA A 159 1.97 3.63 7.65
CA ALA A 159 1.41 4.41 8.76
C ALA A 159 2.39 4.70 9.91
N ASP A 160 3.44 3.88 10.04
CA ASP A 160 4.51 4.00 11.02
C ASP A 160 5.88 4.06 10.31
N ARG A 161 6.48 5.25 10.28
CA ARG A 161 7.83 5.50 9.75
C ARG A 161 8.91 4.63 10.43
N CYS A 162 8.60 4.04 11.58
CA CYS A 162 9.53 3.21 12.34
C CYS A 162 9.46 1.72 11.96
N GLN A 163 8.56 1.33 11.06
CA GLN A 163 8.42 -0.07 10.62
C GLN A 163 9.17 -0.39 9.32
N GLY A 164 9.82 0.58 8.67
CA GLY A 164 10.77 0.40 7.55
C GLY A 164 10.16 -0.07 6.23
N LEU A 165 10.26 0.66 5.11
CA LEU A 165 9.57 0.41 3.82
C LEU A 165 9.67 -1.03 3.23
N PHE A 166 8.91 -2.04 3.69
CA PHE A 166 8.93 -3.40 3.09
C PHE A 166 7.56 -3.91 2.68
N ALA A 167 7.39 -4.53 1.49
CA ALA A 167 8.38 -5.33 0.73
C ALA A 167 8.51 -4.96 -0.77
N TYR A 168 9.75 -4.92 -1.29
CA TYR A 168 10.03 -5.03 -2.72
C TYR A 168 9.83 -6.49 -3.16
N ASP A 169 9.05 -6.72 -4.21
CA ASP A 169 8.89 -8.01 -4.88
C ASP A 169 9.22 -7.85 -6.38
N PRO A 170 10.33 -8.45 -6.89
CA PRO A 170 11.30 -9.25 -6.14
C PRO A 170 12.12 -8.41 -5.14
N PRO A 171 12.67 -9.04 -4.08
CA PRO A 171 13.57 -8.38 -3.14
C PRO A 171 14.78 -7.74 -3.84
N ARG A 172 15.25 -6.60 -3.34
CA ARG A 172 16.46 -5.96 -3.89
C ARG A 172 17.71 -6.75 -3.53
N ASP A 173 18.69 -6.74 -4.42
CA ASP A 173 19.97 -7.41 -4.21
C ASP A 173 20.73 -6.83 -2.98
N LEU A 174 21.42 -7.72 -2.25
CA LEU A 174 22.13 -7.35 -1.02
C LEU A 174 23.21 -6.28 -1.24
N SER A 175 23.96 -6.35 -2.34
CA SER A 175 25.00 -5.36 -2.66
C SER A 175 24.40 -3.98 -2.93
N THR A 176 23.20 -3.93 -3.54
CA THR A 176 22.43 -2.70 -3.72
C THR A 176 22.06 -2.10 -2.37
N LEU A 177 21.53 -2.92 -1.46
CA LEU A 177 21.16 -2.48 -0.11
C LEU A 177 22.37 -1.94 0.69
N TYR A 178 23.53 -2.59 0.61
CA TYR A 178 24.74 -2.08 1.27
C TYR A 178 25.19 -0.73 0.72
N ASN A 179 25.18 -0.59 -0.61
CA ASN A 179 25.58 0.65 -1.27
C ASN A 179 24.63 1.80 -0.91
N GLU A 180 23.32 1.54 -0.86
CA GLU A 180 22.32 2.53 -0.44
C GLU A 180 22.45 2.92 1.04
N ILE A 181 22.76 1.97 1.93
CA ILE A 181 23.04 2.27 3.35
C ILE A 181 24.29 3.16 3.46
N ALA A 182 25.34 2.89 2.70
CA ALA A 182 26.55 3.72 2.70
C ALA A 182 26.26 5.11 2.13
N ALA A 183 25.53 5.19 1.01
CA ALA A 183 25.19 6.45 0.35
C ALA A 183 24.27 7.32 1.20
N SER A 184 23.25 6.74 1.85
CA SER A 184 22.35 7.47 2.76
C SER A 184 23.09 8.03 3.96
N LYS A 185 24.02 7.27 4.56
CA LYS A 185 24.91 7.76 5.63
C LYS A 185 25.77 8.93 5.17
N SER A 186 26.34 8.86 3.97
CA SER A 186 27.15 9.92 3.39
C SER A 186 26.34 11.20 3.13
N ARG A 187 25.17 11.08 2.49
CA ARG A 187 24.27 12.21 2.22
C ARG A 187 23.75 12.84 3.51
N ALA A 188 23.32 12.02 4.48
CA ALA A 188 22.91 12.51 5.80
C ALA A 188 24.04 13.29 6.48
N PHE A 189 25.30 12.85 6.36
CA PHE A 189 26.43 13.61 6.90
C PHE A 189 26.63 14.96 6.19
N GLN A 190 26.49 15.01 4.86
CA GLN A 190 26.69 16.23 4.07
C GLN A 190 25.66 17.32 4.38
N VAL A 191 24.39 16.94 4.58
CA VAL A 191 23.29 17.89 4.81
C VAL A 191 23.11 18.23 6.30
N LYS A 192 23.87 17.57 7.18
CA LYS A 192 23.76 17.74 8.63
C LYS A 192 24.06 19.20 9.03
N GLY A 193 23.09 19.83 9.68
CA GLY A 193 23.20 21.22 10.15
C GLY A 193 22.99 22.28 9.06
N GLN A 194 22.76 21.87 7.81
CA GLN A 194 22.38 22.77 6.72
C GLN A 194 20.86 22.82 6.56
N ASP A 195 20.23 21.65 6.48
CA ASP A 195 18.79 21.50 6.32
C ASP A 195 18.29 20.36 7.24
N PRO A 196 17.58 20.67 8.33
CA PRO A 196 17.07 19.68 9.28
C PRO A 196 16.10 18.67 8.65
N ASP A 197 15.29 19.12 7.69
CA ASP A 197 14.28 18.28 7.06
C ASP A 197 14.94 17.32 6.07
N LEU A 198 15.88 17.82 5.27
CA LEU A 198 16.68 16.99 4.37
C LEU A 198 17.54 15.99 5.15
N TYR A 199 18.10 16.39 6.29
CA TYR A 199 18.83 15.50 7.19
C TYR A 199 17.95 14.38 7.75
N ALA A 200 16.74 14.71 8.21
CA ALA A 200 15.77 13.72 8.69
C ALA A 200 15.36 12.75 7.57
N ARG A 201 15.18 13.24 6.34
CA ARG A 201 14.84 12.42 5.16
C ARG A 201 15.97 11.43 4.82
N GLU A 202 17.22 11.87 4.79
CA GLU A 202 18.34 10.96 4.49
C GLU A 202 18.56 9.92 5.59
N LEU A 203 18.32 10.28 6.86
CA LEU A 203 18.32 9.31 7.96
C LEU A 203 17.18 8.28 7.85
N GLN A 204 15.98 8.73 7.46
CA GLN A 204 14.82 7.85 7.26
C GLN A 204 15.08 6.84 6.15
N LYS A 205 15.59 7.27 4.99
CA LYS A 205 15.98 6.38 3.89
C LYS A 205 16.96 5.31 4.34
N GLY A 206 18.02 5.71 5.05
CA GLY A 206 19.01 4.78 5.57
C GLY A 206 18.41 3.78 6.57
N TYR A 207 17.51 4.26 7.44
CA TYR A 207 16.80 3.41 8.39
C TYR A 207 15.91 2.38 7.70
N ASP A 208 15.15 2.80 6.69
CA ASP A 208 14.32 1.93 5.89
C ASP A 208 15.18 0.84 5.23
N THR A 209 16.20 1.20 4.42
CA THR A 209 17.07 0.20 3.77
C THR A 209 17.72 -0.78 4.75
N MET A 210 18.08 -0.33 5.97
CA MET A 210 18.60 -1.22 7.00
C MET A 210 17.56 -2.24 7.51
N LEU A 211 16.30 -1.84 7.59
CA LEU A 211 15.20 -2.74 7.94
C LEU A 211 14.92 -3.75 6.81
N GLU A 212 15.18 -3.41 5.53
CA GLU A 212 15.08 -4.36 4.40
C GLU A 212 16.09 -5.48 4.58
N LEU A 213 17.34 -5.05 4.71
CA LEU A 213 18.49 -5.94 4.75
C LEU A 213 18.36 -6.85 5.98
N ARG A 214 17.83 -6.31 7.08
CA ARG A 214 17.51 -7.08 8.27
C ARG A 214 16.48 -8.17 7.98
N ALA A 215 15.38 -7.84 7.29
CA ALA A 215 14.34 -8.81 6.96
C ALA A 215 14.88 -9.93 6.06
N GLN A 216 15.67 -9.58 5.03
CA GLN A 216 16.31 -10.55 4.15
C GLN A 216 17.28 -11.47 4.91
N MET A 217 18.12 -10.91 5.80
CA MET A 217 19.05 -11.72 6.62
C MET A 217 18.33 -12.65 7.60
N ILE A 218 17.19 -12.23 8.15
CA ILE A 218 16.36 -13.09 9.01
C ILE A 218 15.79 -14.25 8.20
N ALA A 219 15.30 -13.99 6.98
CA ALA A 219 14.80 -15.03 6.08
C ALA A 219 15.93 -16.00 5.66
N GLU A 220 17.12 -15.47 5.34
CA GLU A 220 18.31 -16.26 5.04
C GLU A 220 18.68 -17.18 6.22
N LEU A 221 18.67 -16.67 7.46
CA LEU A 221 18.95 -17.49 8.64
C LEU A 221 17.89 -18.55 8.95
N ALA A 222 16.66 -18.36 8.48
CA ALA A 222 15.58 -19.33 8.59
C ALA A 222 15.65 -20.45 7.53
N ASP A 223 16.44 -20.26 6.46
CA ASP A 223 16.60 -21.25 5.40
C ASP A 223 17.46 -22.44 5.91
N PRO A 224 16.89 -23.67 5.96
CA PRO A 224 17.62 -24.86 6.38
C PRO A 224 18.76 -25.23 5.41
N ALA A 225 18.73 -24.77 4.16
CA ALA A 225 19.72 -25.09 3.13
C ALA A 225 21.06 -24.37 3.33
N ILE A 226 21.12 -23.36 4.20
CA ILE A 226 22.34 -22.55 4.36
C ILE A 226 23.36 -23.23 5.27
N PRO A 227 24.64 -23.33 4.86
CA PRO A 227 25.70 -23.89 5.70
C PRO A 227 25.87 -23.14 7.03
N GLU A 228 26.16 -23.87 8.12
CA GLU A 228 26.34 -23.27 9.46
C GLU A 228 27.43 -22.20 9.51
N ALA A 229 28.50 -22.35 8.72
CA ALA A 229 29.54 -21.33 8.59
C ALA A 229 28.98 -20.00 8.04
N ASN A 230 28.08 -20.06 7.07
CA ASN A 230 27.41 -18.89 6.50
C ASN A 230 26.41 -18.32 7.50
N LYS A 231 25.64 -19.16 8.21
CA LYS A 231 24.74 -18.69 9.28
C LYS A 231 25.47 -17.94 10.38
N LYS A 232 26.67 -18.39 10.77
CA LYS A 232 27.50 -17.67 11.76
C LYS A 232 27.88 -16.28 11.27
N ARG A 233 28.30 -16.16 10.01
CA ARG A 233 28.64 -14.87 9.39
C ARG A 233 27.41 -13.97 9.28
N THR A 234 26.29 -14.48 8.77
CA THR A 234 25.03 -13.73 8.63
C THR A 234 24.52 -13.24 9.98
N LYS A 235 24.64 -14.03 11.07
CA LYS A 235 24.32 -13.59 12.44
C LYS A 235 25.17 -12.40 12.91
N GLN A 236 26.47 -12.41 12.64
CA GLN A 236 27.37 -11.31 13.03
C GLN A 236 27.04 -10.02 12.27
N VAL A 237 26.81 -10.14 10.97
CA VAL A 237 26.44 -9.02 10.12
C VAL A 237 25.08 -8.45 10.55
N LEU A 238 24.09 -9.31 10.78
CA LEU A 238 22.77 -8.94 11.29
C LEU A 238 22.86 -8.16 12.61
N ALA A 239 23.73 -8.57 13.54
CA ALA A 239 23.90 -7.87 14.81
C ALA A 239 24.43 -6.43 14.61
N SER A 240 25.44 -6.25 13.75
CA SER A 240 25.99 -4.92 13.42
C SER A 240 24.98 -4.03 12.68
N LEU A 241 24.19 -4.63 11.79
CA LEU A 241 23.11 -3.96 11.09
C LEU A 241 22.02 -3.50 12.06
N GLU A 242 21.58 -4.35 12.99
CA GLU A 242 20.57 -4.00 13.99
C GLU A 242 21.05 -2.89 14.93
N GLU A 243 22.33 -2.84 15.26
CA GLU A 243 22.92 -1.73 16.02
C GLU A 243 22.90 -0.42 15.21
N SER A 244 23.30 -0.48 13.94
CA SER A 244 23.23 0.67 13.04
C SER A 244 21.79 1.18 12.88
N ALA A 245 20.82 0.27 12.75
CA ALA A 245 19.41 0.59 12.66
C ALA A 245 18.88 1.22 13.96
N ARG A 246 19.25 0.70 15.13
CA ARG A 246 18.93 1.33 16.42
C ARG A 246 19.47 2.77 16.51
N ASN A 247 20.72 2.98 16.10
CA ASN A 247 21.36 4.29 16.16
C ASN A 247 20.74 5.29 15.19
N ALA A 248 20.39 4.88 13.96
CA ALA A 248 19.69 5.74 13.02
C ALA A 248 18.25 5.99 13.46
N GLY A 249 17.54 4.94 13.87
CA GLY A 249 16.17 5.02 14.38
C GLY A 249 16.05 6.00 15.55
N ALA A 250 16.95 5.93 16.54
CA ALA A 250 16.95 6.85 17.67
C ALA A 250 17.02 8.34 17.24
N LYS A 251 17.75 8.66 16.17
CA LYS A 251 17.88 10.03 15.65
C LYS A 251 16.62 10.53 14.94
N ILE A 252 15.74 9.64 14.49
CA ILE A 252 14.46 9.95 13.84
C ILE A 252 13.24 9.60 14.73
N GLY A 253 13.47 9.29 16.00
CA GLY A 253 12.42 8.93 16.96
C GLY A 253 11.76 7.57 16.68
N CYS A 254 12.55 6.60 16.22
CA CYS A 254 12.12 5.24 15.89
C CYS A 254 12.86 4.16 16.68
N ALA A 255 12.10 3.21 17.21
CA ALA A 255 12.63 2.00 17.81
C ALA A 255 12.76 0.90 16.75
N LEU A 256 13.82 0.10 16.83
CA LEU A 256 13.98 -1.09 15.97
C LEU A 256 12.82 -2.07 16.21
N PRO A 257 12.07 -2.49 15.17
CA PRO A 257 10.99 -3.46 15.33
C PRO A 257 11.49 -4.80 15.89
N PRO A 258 10.69 -5.50 16.72
CA PRO A 258 11.03 -6.83 17.20
C PRO A 258 11.25 -7.79 16.01
N ARG A 259 12.06 -8.83 16.21
CA ARG A 259 12.19 -9.89 15.20
C ARG A 259 10.83 -10.60 15.04
N PRO A 260 10.44 -10.99 13.81
CA PRO A 260 9.31 -11.90 13.64
C PRO A 260 9.59 -13.18 14.45
N ARG A 261 8.59 -13.64 15.19
CA ARG A 261 8.66 -14.91 15.94
C ARG A 261 8.52 -16.09 14.99
#